data_AF-A0AAP9U843-F1
#
_entry.id   AF-A0AAP9U843-F1
#
_cell.length_a   1.000
_cell.length_b   1.000
_cell.length_c   1.000
_cell.angle_alpha   90.00
_cell.angle_beta   90.00
_cell.angle_gamma   90.00
#
_symmetry.space_group_name_H-M   'P 1'
#
loop_
_entity.id
_entity.type
_entity.pdbx_description
1 polymer ?
#
loop_
_entity_poly.entity_id
_entity_poly.type
_entity_poly.pdbx_seq_one_letter_code
_entity_poly.pdbx_strand_id
1 'polypeptide(L)'
;MDILSNCFEKKWFAIFMAMYLLIMLPLPFFFNTEYVPGWLGVPAFIYGWLIHGITVFLLIVLYAHQCLKRPEYQDSALEEQP
;
A
#
# COMPACT_ATOMS: atom_id res chain seq x y z
N MET A 1 -18.59 -7.81 8.98
CA MET A 1 -17.16 -8.13 8.76
C MET A 1 -16.38 -7.24 9.69
N ASP A 2 -15.87 -7.78 10.79
CA ASP A 2 -15.08 -7.02 11.76
C ASP A 2 -13.61 -7.06 11.32
N ILE A 3 -13.07 -5.89 10.94
CA ILE A 3 -11.70 -5.71 10.43
C ILE A 3 -10.65 -6.22 11.44
N LEU A 4 -10.99 -6.27 12.73
CA LEU A 4 -10.10 -6.70 13.79
C LEU A 4 -10.10 -8.21 14.03
N SER A 5 -11.12 -8.92 13.55
CA SER A 5 -11.30 -10.36 13.74
C SER A 5 -10.54 -11.22 12.72
N ASN A 6 -10.35 -10.70 11.50
CA ASN A 6 -9.69 -11.40 10.41
C ASN A 6 -8.20 -11.03 10.33
N CYS A 7 -7.31 -12.01 10.45
CA CYS A 7 -5.86 -11.80 10.41
C CYS A 7 -5.38 -11.20 9.07
N PHE A 8 -6.04 -11.52 7.96
CA PHE A 8 -5.73 -10.94 6.64
C PHE A 8 -6.07 -9.45 6.59
N GLU A 9 -7.29 -9.09 6.98
CA GLU A 9 -7.79 -7.71 6.96
C GLU A 9 -6.99 -6.85 7.94
N LYS A 10 -6.74 -7.33 9.16
CA LYS A 10 -5.92 -6.63 10.16
C LYS A 10 -4.51 -6.35 9.65
N LYS A 11 -3.86 -7.34 9.01
CA LYS A 11 -2.51 -7.20 8.45
C LYS A 11 -2.48 -6.12 7.36
N TRP A 12 -3.37 -6.22 6.38
CA TRP A 12 -3.39 -5.29 5.24
C TRP A 12 -3.88 -3.90 5.61
N PHE A 13 -4.83 -3.79 6.55
CA PHE A 13 -5.21 -2.52 7.16
C PHE A 13 -4.01 -1.84 7.82
N ALA A 14 -3.23 -2.57 8.64
CA ALA A 14 -2.04 -2.01 9.29
C ALA A 14 -1.00 -1.53 8.26
N ILE A 15 -0.78 -2.30 7.19
CA ILE A 15 0.14 -1.92 6.10
C ILE A 15 -0.33 -0.66 5.39
N PHE A 16 -1.59 -0.58 4.97
CA PHE A 16 -2.12 0.60 4.29
C PHE A 16 -2.15 1.83 5.20
N MET A 17 -2.50 1.66 6.47
CA MET A 17 -2.44 2.74 7.45
C MET A 17 -1.01 3.23 7.66
N ALA A 18 -0.02 2.35 7.72
CA ALA A 18 1.38 2.74 7.83
C ALA A 18 1.84 3.55 6.61
N MET A 19 1.47 3.10 5.40
CA MET A 19 1.78 3.84 4.16
C MET A 19 1.10 5.21 4.11
N TYR A 20 -0.14 5.31 4.56
CA TYR A 20 -0.87 6.58 4.67
C TYR A 20 -0.22 7.52 5.69
N LEU A 21 0.10 7.04 6.89
CA LEU A 21 0.74 7.86 7.92
C LEU A 21 2.13 8.33 7.48
N LEU A 22 2.88 7.48 6.78
CA LEU A 22 4.22 7.80 6.28
C LEU A 22 4.21 9.04 5.37
N ILE A 23 3.23 9.18 4.47
CA ILE A 23 3.14 10.35 3.57
C ILE A 23 2.59 11.61 4.26
N MET A 24 1.87 11.44 5.37
CA MET A 24 1.34 12.56 6.15
C MET A 24 2.42 13.22 7.02
N LEU A 25 3.54 12.54 7.26
CA LEU A 25 4.68 13.13 7.96
C LEU A 25 5.35 14.17 7.05
N PRO A 26 5.68 15.37 7.59
CA PRO A 26 6.34 16.44 6.85
C PRO A 26 7.83 16.16 6.67
N LEU A 27 8.16 14.99 6.11
CA LEU A 27 9.52 14.57 5.86
C LEU A 27 10.02 15.23 4.57
N PRO A 28 11.32 15.58 4.48
CA PRO A 28 11.89 16.31 3.35
C PRO A 28 11.85 15.55 2.03
N PHE A 29 11.50 14.27 2.04
CA PHE A 29 11.29 13.46 0.84
C PHE A 29 9.83 13.39 0.38
N PHE A 30 8.88 13.91 1.16
CA PHE A 30 7.47 14.05 0.75
C PHE A 30 7.06 15.50 0.59
N PHE A 31 7.62 16.41 1.40
CA PHE A 31 7.28 17.82 1.41
C PHE A 31 8.52 18.67 1.68
N ASN A 32 8.74 19.70 0.85
CA ASN A 32 9.69 20.77 1.12
C ASN A 32 9.06 22.12 0.77
N THR A 33 9.31 23.13 1.58
CA THR A 33 8.99 24.54 1.28
C THR A 33 10.04 25.20 0.39
N GLU A 34 11.24 24.62 0.36
CA GLU A 34 12.37 25.10 -0.43
C GLU A 34 12.86 24.02 -1.38
N TYR A 35 13.50 24.44 -2.47
CA TYR A 35 14.08 23.49 -3.41
C TYR A 35 15.32 22.82 -2.80
N VAL A 36 15.20 21.51 -2.56
CA VAL A 36 16.32 20.66 -2.12
C VAL A 36 16.81 19.87 -3.34
N PRO A 37 18.00 20.20 -3.90
CA PRO A 37 18.54 19.47 -5.04
C PRO A 37 18.95 18.04 -4.65
N GLY A 38 18.48 17.07 -5.42
CA GLY A 38 18.92 15.67 -5.37
C GLY A 38 19.89 15.35 -6.51
N TRP A 39 20.01 14.06 -6.83
CA TRP A 39 20.85 13.59 -7.93
C TRP A 39 20.38 14.23 -9.25
N LEU A 40 21.33 14.62 -10.11
CA LEU A 40 21.07 15.27 -11.41
C LEU A 40 20.27 16.59 -11.30
N GLY A 41 20.24 17.24 -10.13
CA GLY A 41 19.46 18.45 -9.92
C GLY A 41 17.94 18.20 -9.88
N VAL A 42 17.50 16.95 -9.75
CA VAL A 42 16.08 16.64 -9.56
C VAL A 42 15.71 16.95 -8.11
N PRO A 43 14.57 17.63 -7.83
CA PRO A 43 14.15 17.87 -6.46
C PRO A 43 14.07 16.58 -5.64
N ALA A 44 14.63 16.58 -4.42
CA ALA A 44 14.75 15.38 -3.59
C ALA A 44 13.41 14.66 -3.35
N PHE A 45 12.31 15.42 -3.21
CA PHE A 45 10.98 14.83 -2.98
C PHE A 45 10.50 13.96 -4.14
N ILE A 46 10.95 14.18 -5.38
CA ILE A 46 10.57 13.37 -6.54
C ILE A 46 10.99 11.91 -6.33
N TYR A 47 12.20 11.68 -5.80
CA TYR A 47 12.66 10.33 -5.48
C TYR A 47 11.82 9.68 -4.39
N GLY A 48 11.46 10.43 -3.34
CA GLY A 48 10.58 9.94 -2.28
C GLY A 48 9.21 9.50 -2.81
N TRP A 49 8.59 10.33 -3.65
CA TRP A 49 7.31 10.02 -4.29
C TRP A 49 7.40 8.85 -5.28
N LEU A 50 8.49 8.73 -6.05
CA LEU A 50 8.71 7.59 -6.94
C LEU A 50 8.85 6.28 -6.17
N ILE A 51 9.70 6.25 -5.14
CA ILE A 51 9.90 5.07 -4.28
C ILE A 51 8.58 4.69 -3.60
N HIS A 52 7.86 5.67 -3.05
CA HIS A 52 6.57 5.43 -2.42
C HIS A 52 5.54 4.89 -3.41
N GLY A 53 5.42 5.51 -4.60
CA GLY A 53 4.49 5.07 -5.64
C GLY A 53 4.76 3.64 -6.12
N ILE A 54 6.03 3.29 -6.36
CA ILE A 54 6.43 1.91 -6.71
C ILE A 54 6.06 0.95 -5.57
N THR A 55 6.35 1.33 -4.33
CA THR A 55 6.04 0.50 -3.16
C THR A 55 4.54 0.25 -3.02
N VAL A 56 3.71 1.29 -3.12
CA VAL A 56 2.24 1.18 -3.07
C VAL A 56 1.74 0.29 -4.20
N PHE A 57 2.24 0.45 -5.42
CA PHE A 57 1.85 -0.37 -6.55
C PHE A 57 2.14 -1.86 -6.31
N LEU A 58 3.34 -2.19 -5.83
CA LEU A 58 3.70 -3.57 -5.47
C LEU A 58 2.81 -4.12 -4.35
N LEU A 59 2.50 -3.32 -3.33
CA LEU A 59 1.59 -3.72 -2.25
C LEU A 59 0.18 -4.00 -2.76
N ILE A 60 -0.35 -3.20 -3.69
CA ILE A 60 -1.65 -3.43 -4.32
C ILE A 60 -1.66 -4.76 -5.10
N VAL A 61 -0.61 -5.03 -5.89
CA VAL A 61 -0.50 -6.29 -6.64
C VAL A 61 -0.44 -7.50 -5.69
N LEU A 62 0.37 -7.40 -4.63
CA LEU A 62 0.48 -8.44 -3.60
C LEU A 62 -0.83 -8.65 -2.84
N TYR A 63 -1.53 -7.56 -2.50
CA TYR A 63 -2.84 -7.59 -1.87
C TYR A 63 -3.84 -8.31 -2.76
N ALA A 64 -3.97 -7.89 -4.02
CA ALA A 64 -4.89 -8.46 -4.99
C ALA A 64 -4.63 -9.96 -5.18
N HIS A 65 -3.37 -10.36 -5.37
CA HIS A 65 -3.00 -11.77 -5.52
C HIS A 65 -3.32 -12.62 -4.29
N GLN A 66 -3.12 -12.11 -3.06
CA GLN A 66 -3.50 -12.84 -1.86
C GLN A 66 -5.02 -12.86 -1.62
N CYS A 67 -5.70 -11.76 -1.95
CA CYS A 67 -7.14 -11.63 -1.80
C CYS A 67 -7.86 -12.65 -2.71
N LEU A 68 -7.46 -12.72 -3.98
CA LEU A 68 -8.05 -13.66 -4.95
C LEU A 68 -7.80 -15.13 -4.60
N LYS A 69 -6.81 -15.45 -3.75
CA LYS A 69 -6.55 -16.83 -3.28
C LYS A 69 -7.43 -17.26 -2.10
N ARG A 70 -8.22 -16.34 -1.53
CA ARG A 70 -9.07 -16.69 -0.39
C ARG A 70 -10.22 -17.59 -0.87
N PRO A 71 -10.64 -18.57 -0.05
CA PRO A 71 -11.58 -19.61 -0.45
C PRO A 71 -12.93 -19.06 -0.90
N GLU A 72 -13.38 -17.92 -0.36
CA GLU A 72 -14.64 -17.31 -0.77
C GLU A 72 -14.66 -16.75 -2.20
N TYR A 73 -13.50 -16.69 -2.87
CA TYR A 73 -13.35 -16.25 -4.26
C TYR A 73 -12.97 -17.39 -5.22
N GLN A 74 -12.94 -18.64 -4.75
CA GLN A 74 -12.69 -19.81 -5.60
C GLN A 74 -14.03 -20.38 -6.08
N ASP A 75 -14.20 -20.60 -7.39
CA ASP A 75 -15.46 -21.05 -7.99
C ASP A 75 -16.02 -22.35 -7.39
N SER A 76 -15.15 -23.24 -6.91
CA SER A 76 -15.55 -24.46 -6.20
C SER A 76 -16.35 -24.21 -4.91
N ALA A 77 -16.20 -23.03 -4.28
CA ALA A 77 -16.99 -22.63 -3.11
C ALA A 77 -18.37 -22.01 -3.49
N LEU A 78 -18.55 -21.61 -4.75
CA LEU A 78 -19.81 -21.09 -5.28
C LEU A 78 -20.73 -22.21 -5.77
N GLU A 79 -20.18 -23.33 -6.21
CA GLU A 79 -20.92 -24.52 -6.65
C GLU A 79 -21.48 -25.38 -5.49
N GLU A 80 -20.93 -25.26 -4.27
CA GLU A 80 -21.40 -26.00 -3.08
C GLU A 80 -22.60 -25.34 -2.34
N GLN A 81 -23.19 -24.26 -2.88
CA GLN A 81 -24.44 -23.71 -2.34
C GLN A 81 -25.66 -24.40 -3.00
N PRO A 82 -26.43 -25.25 -2.26
CA PRO A 82 -27.64 -25.89 -2.76
C PRO A 82 -28.82 -24.93 -2.95
#